data_AF-K1XWF4-F1
#
_entry.id   AF-K1XWF4-F1
#
_cell.length_a   1.000
_cell.length_b   1.000
_cell.length_c   1.000
_cell.angle_alpha   90.00
_cell.angle_beta   90.00
_cell.angle_gamma   90.00
#
_symmetry.space_group_name_H-M   'P 1'
#
loop_
_entity.id
_entity.type
_entity.pdbx_description
1 polymer ?
#
loop_
_entity_poly.entity_id
_entity_poly.type
_entity_poly.pdbx_seq_one_letter_code
_entity_poly.pdbx_strand_id
1 'polypeptide(L)'
;MLAWSGIHLQDLNEYRNYGYNDTVAKKILGGEFDAGAVSLSTALRYQPHGLKIIATSDPIPTGPVVVSPKAPYALAHKVQAALLALSENEEGRKVLAKLDPDLQGGFVAASDADYAGIRKMINDVPVTCGKACHPKITF
;
A
#
# COMPACT_ATOMS: atom_id res chain seq x y z
N MET A 1 11.65 -7.65 1.01
CA MET A 1 12.41 -7.62 2.28
C MET A 1 12.52 -9.01 2.90
N LEU A 2 11.50 -9.56 3.58
CA LEU A 2 11.62 -10.89 4.24
C LEU A 2 12.09 -12.02 3.29
N ALA A 3 11.37 -12.22 2.17
CA ALA A 3 11.73 -13.26 1.20
C ALA A 3 13.13 -13.06 0.59
N TRP A 4 13.56 -11.81 0.37
CA TRP A 4 14.91 -11.50 -0.11
C TRP A 4 16.00 -11.76 0.93
N SER A 5 15.64 -11.77 2.22
CA SER A 5 16.50 -12.20 3.32
C SER A 5 16.41 -13.71 3.57
N GLY A 6 15.69 -14.48 2.73
CA GLY A 6 15.47 -15.91 2.90
C GLY A 6 14.51 -16.29 4.04
N ILE A 7 13.71 -15.33 4.53
CA ILE A 7 12.72 -15.56 5.59
C ILE A 7 11.34 -15.73 4.95
N HIS A 8 10.73 -16.88 5.17
CA HIS A 8 9.38 -17.23 4.71
C HIS A 8 8.37 -17.25 5.87
N LEU A 9 7.07 -17.16 5.57
CA LEU A 9 6.03 -17.12 6.61
C LEU A 9 5.99 -18.38 7.49
N GLN A 10 6.50 -19.50 6.99
CA GLN A 10 6.61 -20.75 7.75
C GLN A 10 7.74 -20.74 8.78
N ASP A 11 8.70 -19.83 8.63
CA ASP A 11 9.82 -19.66 9.56
C ASP A 11 9.43 -18.78 10.76
N LEU A 12 8.24 -18.16 10.70
CA LEU A 12 7.66 -17.35 11.77
C LEU A 12 6.83 -18.23 12.71
N ASN A 13 6.94 -17.97 14.03
CA ASN A 13 6.13 -18.66 15.03
C ASN A 13 4.62 -18.45 14.82
N GLU A 14 4.22 -17.22 14.51
CA GLU A 14 2.85 -16.84 14.13
C GLU A 14 2.92 -15.69 13.11
N TYR A 15 1.92 -15.58 12.23
CA TYR A 15 1.65 -14.37 11.48
C TYR A 15 0.14 -14.11 11.41
N ARG A 16 -0.26 -12.84 11.31
CA ARG A 16 -1.66 -12.45 11.12
C ARG A 16 -1.75 -11.22 10.23
N ASN A 17 -2.75 -11.20 9.34
CA ASN A 17 -3.09 -10.04 8.53
C ASN A 17 -4.25 -9.29 9.19
N TYR A 18 -4.12 -7.97 9.29
CA TYR A 18 -5.16 -7.08 9.78
C TYR A 18 -5.59 -6.11 8.67
N GLY A 19 -6.83 -5.67 8.71
CA GLY A 19 -7.38 -4.75 7.69
C GLY A 19 -6.86 -3.31 7.78
N TYR A 20 -6.20 -2.93 8.88
CA TYR A 20 -5.76 -1.56 9.14
C TYR A 20 -4.35 -1.51 9.73
N ASN A 21 -3.51 -0.61 9.21
CA ASN A 21 -2.15 -0.36 9.70
C ASN A 21 -2.11 -0.02 11.20
N ASP A 22 -3.08 0.77 11.67
CA ASP A 22 -3.21 1.14 13.08
C ASP A 22 -3.45 -0.06 13.99
N THR A 23 -4.14 -1.10 13.50
CA THR A 23 -4.31 -2.34 14.27
C THR A 23 -2.98 -3.06 14.42
N VAL A 24 -2.18 -3.15 13.36
CA VAL A 24 -0.85 -3.78 13.40
C VAL A 24 0.04 -3.06 14.42
N ALA A 25 0.11 -1.71 14.35
CA ALA A 25 0.91 -0.92 15.29
C ALA A 25 0.50 -1.14 16.75
N LYS A 26 -0.81 -1.13 17.04
CA LYS A 26 -1.33 -1.37 18.40
C LYS A 26 -1.01 -2.77 18.92
N LYS A 27 -1.05 -3.78 18.05
CA LYS A 27 -0.73 -5.17 18.42
C LYS A 27 0.75 -5.37 18.75
N ILE A 28 1.63 -4.67 18.05
CA ILE A 28 3.06 -4.62 18.38
C ILE A 28 3.27 -3.92 19.72
N LEU A 29 2.70 -2.72 19.88
CA LEU A 29 2.81 -1.94 21.12
C LEU A 29 2.22 -2.66 22.34
N GLY A 30 1.19 -3.49 22.14
CA GLY A 30 0.59 -4.33 23.17
C GLY A 30 1.39 -5.61 23.49
N GLY A 31 2.49 -5.88 22.79
CA GLY A 31 3.30 -7.08 22.98
C GLY A 31 2.67 -8.37 22.45
N GLU A 32 1.61 -8.29 21.64
CA GLU A 32 1.00 -9.46 21.02
C GLU A 32 1.82 -9.97 19.82
N PHE A 33 2.60 -9.10 19.18
CA PHE A 33 3.50 -9.43 18.08
C PHE A 33 4.83 -8.68 18.23
N ASP A 34 5.94 -9.29 17.83
CA ASP A 34 7.28 -8.67 17.91
C ASP A 34 7.53 -7.64 16.81
N ALA A 35 6.90 -7.82 15.64
CA ALA A 35 7.10 -6.99 14.46
C ALA A 35 5.89 -7.02 13.51
N GLY A 36 5.82 -6.05 12.61
CA GLY A 36 4.82 -5.99 11.55
C GLY A 36 5.18 -4.98 10.47
N ALA A 37 4.49 -5.06 9.33
CA ALA A 37 4.64 -4.13 8.22
C ALA A 37 3.47 -3.14 8.22
N VAL A 38 3.78 -1.85 8.17
CA VAL A 38 2.80 -0.76 8.10
C VAL A 38 3.27 0.34 7.13
N SER A 39 2.37 1.24 6.74
CA SER A 39 2.76 2.45 6.02
C SER A 39 3.72 3.31 6.86
N LEU A 40 4.60 4.05 6.18
CA LEU A 40 5.57 4.92 6.86
C LEU A 40 4.86 6.00 7.71
N SER A 41 3.74 6.54 7.23
CA SER A 41 2.94 7.51 7.96
C SER A 41 2.38 6.96 9.28
N THR A 42 1.87 5.71 9.28
CA THR A 42 1.46 5.02 10.51
C THR A 42 2.67 4.78 11.41
N ALA A 43 3.79 4.31 10.89
CA ALA A 43 4.98 4.05 11.71
C ALA A 43 5.46 5.31 12.44
N LEU A 44 5.58 6.44 11.71
CA LEU A 44 5.98 7.72 12.27
C LEU A 44 4.99 8.25 13.31
N ARG A 45 3.68 8.05 13.10
CA ARG A 45 2.64 8.42 14.07
C ARG A 45 2.78 7.67 15.40
N TYR A 46 3.10 6.37 15.34
CA TYR A 46 3.22 5.52 16.54
C TYR A 46 4.64 5.50 17.14
N GLN A 47 5.63 6.10 16.49
CA GLN A 47 7.00 6.16 16.98
C GLN A 47 7.14 6.84 18.36
N PRO A 48 6.47 7.97 18.65
CA PRO A 48 6.44 8.55 20.00
C PRO A 48 5.82 7.65 21.06
N HIS A 49 5.06 6.63 20.65
CA HIS A 49 4.40 5.67 21.53
C HIS A 49 5.23 4.39 21.75
N GLY A 50 6.47 4.34 21.26
CA GLY A 50 7.40 3.22 21.47
C GLY A 50 7.58 2.31 20.26
N LEU A 51 6.91 2.58 19.14
CA LEU A 51 7.13 1.81 17.91
C LEU A 51 8.51 2.16 17.33
N LYS A 52 9.26 1.16 16.88
CA LYS A 52 10.57 1.36 16.25
C LYS A 52 10.55 0.90 14.79
N ILE A 53 11.01 1.77 13.89
CA ILE A 53 11.25 1.42 12.50
C ILE A 53 12.59 0.67 12.42
N ILE A 54 12.55 -0.60 12.03
CA ILE A 54 13.76 -1.45 11.90
C ILE A 54 14.21 -1.64 10.44
N ALA A 55 13.31 -1.40 9.48
CA ALA A 55 13.58 -1.44 8.05
C ALA A 55 12.50 -0.63 7.31
N THR A 56 12.87 -0.05 6.17
CA THR A 56 11.98 0.69 5.28
C THR A 56 12.19 0.16 3.86
N SER A 57 11.11 -0.12 3.12
CA SER A 57 11.21 -0.48 1.71
C SER A 57 11.55 0.73 0.86
N ASP A 58 11.96 0.48 -0.39
CA ASP A 58 11.89 1.53 -1.42
C ASP A 58 10.45 2.05 -1.56
N PRO A 59 10.26 3.27 -2.10
CA PRO A 59 8.95 3.84 -2.34
C PRO A 59 8.07 2.90 -3.16
N ILE A 60 6.88 2.60 -2.65
CA ILE A 60 5.86 1.79 -3.32
C ILE A 60 4.76 2.73 -3.82
N PRO A 61 4.38 2.67 -5.12
CA PRO A 61 3.27 3.45 -5.64
C PRO A 61 1.98 3.17 -4.85
N THR A 62 1.26 4.23 -4.49
CA THR A 62 -0.06 4.12 -3.86
C THR A 62 -1.05 3.44 -4.81
N GLY A 63 -2.11 2.86 -4.25
CA GLY A 63 -3.16 2.19 -5.03
C GLY A 63 -3.75 3.08 -6.14
N PRO A 64 -3.85 2.59 -7.38
CA PRO A 64 -4.37 3.37 -8.49
C PRO A 64 -5.90 3.53 -8.41
N VAL A 65 -6.40 4.64 -8.96
CA VAL A 65 -7.80 4.72 -9.39
C VAL A 65 -7.91 4.01 -10.73
N VAL A 66 -8.70 2.94 -10.79
CA VAL A 66 -8.86 2.11 -11.99
C VAL A 66 -10.27 2.24 -12.55
N VAL A 67 -10.39 2.02 -13.86
CA VAL A 67 -11.66 2.05 -14.58
C VAL A 67 -11.81 0.75 -15.39
N SER A 68 -13.05 0.29 -15.54
CA SER A 68 -13.36 -0.87 -16.39
C SER A 68 -12.93 -0.60 -17.84
N PRO A 69 -12.38 -1.59 -18.56
CA PRO A 69 -12.08 -1.46 -19.98
C PRO A 69 -13.32 -1.23 -20.84
N LYS A 70 -14.53 -1.44 -20.29
CA LYS A 70 -15.82 -1.17 -20.95
C LYS A 70 -16.36 0.23 -20.67
N ALA A 71 -15.71 1.02 -19.82
CA ALA A 71 -16.20 2.36 -19.49
C ALA A 71 -16.05 3.30 -20.69
N PRO A 72 -17.02 4.19 -20.96
CA PRO A 72 -16.90 5.18 -22.02
C PRO A 72 -15.68 6.08 -21.80
N TYR A 73 -14.82 6.19 -22.82
CA TYR A 73 -13.59 7.01 -22.78
C TYR A 73 -13.85 8.44 -22.29
N ALA A 74 -14.91 9.08 -22.82
CA ALA A 74 -15.26 10.45 -22.45
C ALA A 74 -15.61 10.60 -20.96
N LEU A 75 -16.21 9.57 -20.34
CA LEU A 75 -16.50 9.59 -18.91
C LEU A 75 -15.22 9.40 -18.08
N ALA A 76 -14.41 8.39 -18.43
CA ALA A 76 -13.15 8.12 -17.75
C ALA A 76 -12.22 9.34 -17.78
N HIS A 77 -12.06 9.97 -18.95
CA HIS A 77 -11.23 11.15 -19.12
C HIS A 77 -11.75 12.36 -18.30
N LYS A 78 -13.07 12.58 -18.27
CA LYS A 78 -13.65 13.66 -17.45
C LYS A 78 -13.41 13.46 -15.96
N VAL A 79 -13.58 12.23 -15.46
CA VAL A 79 -13.31 11.91 -14.05
C VAL A 79 -11.83 12.04 -13.74
N GLN A 80 -10.95 11.55 -14.62
CA GLN A 80 -9.51 11.70 -14.45
C GLN A 80 -9.10 13.17 -14.36
N ALA A 81 -9.56 14.02 -15.29
CA ALA A 81 -9.27 15.45 -15.27
C ALA A 81 -9.76 16.13 -13.97
N ALA A 82 -10.94 15.77 -13.49
CA ALA A 82 -11.48 16.28 -12.23
C ALA A 82 -10.65 15.86 -11.00
N LEU A 83 -10.17 14.61 -10.96
CA LEU A 83 -9.31 14.12 -9.89
C LEU A 83 -7.93 14.82 -9.90
N LEU A 84 -7.34 15.01 -11.07
CA LEU A 84 -6.06 15.70 -11.23
C LEU A 84 -6.14 17.17 -10.79
N ALA A 85 -7.24 17.86 -11.12
CA ALA A 85 -7.45 19.25 -10.73
C ALA A 85 -7.95 19.43 -9.28
N LEU A 86 -8.13 18.35 -8.52
CA LEU A 86 -8.80 18.40 -7.22
C LEU A 86 -8.02 19.23 -6.19
N SER A 87 -6.69 19.26 -6.25
CA SER A 87 -5.88 20.05 -5.31
C SER A 87 -5.77 21.54 -5.68
N GLU A 88 -6.21 21.92 -6.89
CA GLU A 88 -6.00 23.27 -7.44
C GLU A 88 -6.88 24.33 -6.76
N ASN A 89 -8.08 23.95 -6.27
CA ASN A 89 -9.02 24.87 -5.64
C ASN A 89 -9.29 24.56 -4.15
N GLU A 90 -9.84 25.54 -3.44
CA GLU A 90 -10.05 25.44 -1.99
C GLU A 90 -11.05 24.35 -1.60
N GLU A 91 -12.12 24.19 -2.37
CA GLU A 91 -13.14 23.16 -2.12
C GLU A 91 -12.56 21.76 -2.26
N GLY A 92 -11.77 21.52 -3.31
CA GLY A 92 -11.11 20.25 -3.53
C GLY A 92 -10.02 19.96 -2.50
N ARG A 93 -9.27 20.97 -2.02
CA ARG A 93 -8.39 20.82 -0.85
C ARG A 93 -9.15 20.44 0.42
N LYS A 94 -10.36 20.99 0.64
CA LYS A 94 -11.24 20.60 1.77
C LYS A 94 -11.74 19.16 1.64
N VAL A 95 -11.92 18.65 0.42
CA VAL A 95 -12.24 17.24 0.17
C VAL A 95 -11.02 16.36 0.49
N LEU A 96 -9.85 16.70 -0.05
CA LEU A 96 -8.60 15.98 0.17
C LEU A 96 -8.22 15.90 1.65
N ALA A 97 -8.44 16.97 2.43
CA ALA A 97 -8.16 17.00 3.86
C ALA A 97 -8.97 15.99 4.69
N LYS A 98 -10.05 15.43 4.14
CA LYS A 98 -10.87 14.39 4.78
C LYS A 98 -10.36 12.96 4.49
N LEU A 99 -9.44 12.82 3.55
CA LEU A 99 -8.84 11.52 3.20
C LEU A 99 -7.73 11.16 4.18
N ASP A 100 -7.30 9.90 4.11
CA ASP A 100 -6.11 9.43 4.83
C ASP A 100 -4.90 10.33 4.53
N PRO A 101 -3.98 10.56 5.49
CA PRO A 101 -2.84 11.48 5.33
C PRO A 101 -2.04 11.26 4.04
N ASP A 102 -1.88 10.00 3.63
CA ASP A 102 -1.10 9.62 2.44
C ASP A 102 -1.78 10.04 1.12
N LEU A 103 -3.07 10.40 1.15
CA LEU A 103 -3.87 10.77 -0.03
C LEU A 103 -4.16 12.28 -0.10
N GLN A 104 -3.80 13.05 0.92
CA GLN A 104 -4.13 14.48 1.01
C GLN A 104 -3.37 15.33 -0.02
N GLY A 105 -2.29 14.80 -0.61
CA GLY A 105 -1.50 15.45 -1.65
C GLY A 105 -2.20 15.53 -3.02
N GLY A 106 -3.35 14.87 -3.19
CA GLY A 106 -4.08 14.85 -4.46
C GLY A 106 -3.73 13.67 -5.35
N PHE A 107 -4.07 13.80 -6.64
CA PHE A 107 -3.91 12.75 -7.64
C PHE A 107 -2.91 13.14 -8.71
N VAL A 108 -2.18 12.17 -9.23
CA VAL A 108 -1.26 12.33 -10.36
C VAL A 108 -1.65 11.40 -11.49
N ALA A 109 -1.27 11.74 -12.72
CA ALA A 109 -1.44 10.84 -13.85
C ALA A 109 -0.57 9.59 -13.64
N ALA A 110 -1.15 8.43 -13.91
CA ALA A 110 -0.48 7.14 -13.77
C ALA A 110 -0.76 6.25 -14.97
N SER A 111 0.16 5.33 -15.22
CA SER A 111 0.15 4.34 -16.28
C SER A 111 0.43 2.95 -15.72
N ASP A 112 0.19 1.90 -16.52
CA ASP A 112 0.53 0.52 -16.12
C ASP A 112 2.03 0.36 -15.79
N ALA A 113 2.89 1.10 -16.49
CA ALA A 113 4.34 1.04 -16.35
C ALA A 113 4.81 1.47 -14.95
N ASP A 114 4.10 2.40 -14.30
CA ASP A 114 4.43 2.86 -12.95
C ASP A 114 4.30 1.74 -11.90
N TYR A 115 3.53 0.69 -12.23
CA TYR A 115 3.31 -0.48 -11.37
C TYR A 115 4.15 -1.71 -11.77
N ALA A 116 5.01 -1.59 -12.79
CA ALA A 116 5.84 -2.69 -13.27
C ALA A 116 6.78 -3.22 -12.18
N GLY A 117 7.35 -2.34 -11.35
CA GLY A 117 8.22 -2.70 -10.24
C GLY A 117 7.52 -3.57 -9.20
N ILE A 118 6.31 -3.20 -8.78
CA ILE A 118 5.51 -3.98 -7.83
C ILE A 118 5.08 -5.32 -8.43
N ARG A 119 4.69 -5.34 -9.71
CA ARG A 119 4.39 -6.59 -10.42
C ARG A 119 5.59 -7.53 -10.42
N LYS A 120 6.78 -6.99 -10.68
CA LYS A 120 8.04 -7.74 -10.60
C LYS A 120 8.28 -8.26 -9.19
N MET A 121 8.12 -7.44 -8.14
CA MET A 121 8.29 -7.88 -6.76
C MET A 121 7.38 -9.06 -6.40
N ILE A 122 6.11 -9.04 -6.84
CA ILE A 122 5.16 -10.13 -6.62
C ILE A 122 5.61 -11.40 -7.37
N ASN A 123 6.03 -11.26 -8.62
CA ASN A 123 6.46 -12.40 -9.46
C ASN A 123 7.80 -12.99 -9.04
N ASP A 124 8.70 -12.18 -8.47
CA ASP A 124 10.03 -12.59 -8.02
C ASP A 124 9.98 -13.40 -6.70
N VAL A 125 8.83 -13.47 -6.01
CA VAL A 125 8.64 -14.39 -4.89
C VAL A 125 8.43 -15.80 -5.48
N PRO A 126 9.46 -16.67 -5.52
CA PRO A 126 9.58 -17.77 -6.52
C PRO A 126 8.57 -18.92 -6.37
N VAL A 127 7.80 -18.88 -5.30
CA VAL A 127 6.73 -19.78 -4.93
C VAL A 127 5.94 -18.96 -3.92
N THR A 128 4.61 -19.05 -3.94
CA THR A 128 3.69 -18.38 -3.01
C THR A 128 4.26 -18.32 -1.58
N CYS A 129 3.84 -17.38 -0.74
CA CYS A 129 4.28 -17.17 0.65
C CYS A 129 4.10 -18.38 1.62
N GLY A 130 4.28 -19.61 1.17
CA GLY A 130 4.11 -20.89 1.88
C GLY A 130 2.67 -21.41 1.90
N LYS A 131 1.65 -20.60 1.56
CA LYS A 131 0.24 -20.92 1.89
C LYS A 131 -0.80 -20.49 0.84
N ALA A 132 -0.52 -20.66 -0.45
CA ALA A 132 -1.53 -20.55 -1.53
C ALA A 132 -2.26 -19.18 -1.66
N CYS A 133 -1.72 -18.10 -1.11
CA CYS A 133 -2.34 -16.76 -1.16
C CYS A 133 -2.22 -16.05 -2.53
N HIS A 134 -1.50 -16.62 -3.50
CA HIS A 134 -1.33 -16.02 -4.83
C HIS A 134 -1.87 -16.96 -5.92
N PRO A 135 -2.55 -16.41 -6.96
CA PRO A 135 -2.98 -17.18 -8.12
C PRO A 135 -1.78 -17.80 -8.82
N LYS A 136 -1.99 -18.94 -9.52
CA LYS A 136 -0.94 -19.54 -10.35
C LYS A 136 -0.44 -18.51 -11.35
N ILE A 137 0.87 -18.31 -11.39
CA ILE A 137 1.53 -17.50 -12.41
C ILE A 137 1.13 -18.08 -13.77
N THR A 138 0.47 -17.29 -14.61
CA THR A 138 0.14 -17.66 -15.99
C THR A 138 1.03 -16.81 -16.89
N PHE A 139 1.82 -17.49 -17.73
CA PHE A 139 2.67 -16.89 -18.75
C PHE A 139 1.83 -16.52 -19.98
#